data_AF-A0A6N4DIQ5-F1
#
_entry.id   AF-A0A6N4DIQ5-F1
#
_cell.length_a   1.000
_cell.length_b   1.000
_cell.length_c   1.000
_cell.angle_alpha   90.00
_cell.angle_beta   90.00
_cell.angle_gamma   90.00
#
_symmetry.space_group_name_H-M   'P 1'
#
loop_
_entity.id
_entity.type
_entity.pdbx_description
1 polymer ?
#
loop_
_entity_poly.entity_id
_entity_poly.type
_entity_poly.pdbx_seq_one_letter_code
_entity_poly.pdbx_strand_id
1 'polypeptide(L)'
;MSQQLPYSCGAMEPLLSGYLDEELTQQESQQVRIHLASCLSCQKQLADLTAIQGALRSELPQITDKERVMAIVNDKPSLWMQRFGWLLLVLTILPLSAYGVYVFWLDTGVPVWVKWVVSGFWLGLIVLFLSVARQRFIAAKTDRYKRVQL
;
A
#
# COMPACT_ATOMS: atom_id res chain seq x y z
N MET A 1 16.40 -40.49 -30.93
CA MET A 1 17.59 -39.69 -31.27
C MET A 1 17.59 -38.45 -30.39
N SER A 2 18.35 -38.49 -29.29
CA SER A 2 18.52 -37.41 -28.32
C SER A 2 19.50 -36.37 -28.87
N GLN A 3 18.97 -35.32 -29.50
CA GLN A 3 19.79 -34.18 -29.93
C GLN A 3 20.17 -33.34 -28.72
N GLN A 4 21.46 -33.36 -28.40
CA GLN A 4 22.12 -32.47 -27.44
C GLN A 4 22.03 -31.03 -27.96
N LEU A 5 21.12 -30.25 -27.39
CA LEU A 5 21.18 -28.80 -27.40
C LEU A 5 22.09 -28.34 -26.25
N PRO A 6 22.88 -27.27 -26.39
CA PRO A 6 23.85 -26.83 -25.39
C PRO A 6 23.25 -26.43 -24.03
N TYR A 7 21.91 -26.45 -23.90
CA TYR A 7 21.17 -26.20 -22.67
C TYR A 7 19.99 -27.17 -22.59
N SER A 8 19.85 -27.87 -21.46
CA SER A 8 18.71 -28.76 -21.19
C SER A 8 17.41 -27.96 -21.16
N CYS A 9 16.32 -28.47 -21.73
CA CYS A 9 15.01 -27.80 -21.69
C CYS A 9 14.57 -27.41 -20.27
N GLY A 10 14.96 -28.18 -19.25
CA GLY A 10 14.65 -27.84 -17.85
C GLY A 10 15.31 -26.56 -17.32
N ALA A 11 16.40 -26.09 -17.94
CA ALA A 11 17.01 -24.80 -17.60
C ALA A 11 16.32 -23.62 -18.31
N MET A 12 15.57 -23.90 -19.39
CA MET A 12 14.90 -22.89 -20.21
C MET A 12 13.50 -22.55 -19.70
N GLU A 13 12.83 -23.49 -19.02
CA GLU A 13 11.49 -23.32 -18.47
C GLU A 13 11.29 -22.05 -17.61
N PRO A 14 12.17 -21.72 -16.63
CA PRO A 14 12.03 -20.46 -15.88
C PRO A 14 12.34 -19.22 -16.73
N LEU A 15 13.20 -19.36 -17.75
CA LEU A 15 13.57 -18.25 -18.63
C LEU A 15 12.44 -17.91 -19.63
N LEU A 16 11.55 -18.85 -19.97
CA LEU A 16 10.44 -18.59 -20.89
C LEU A 16 9.45 -17.56 -20.34
N SER A 17 9.14 -17.59 -19.04
CA SER A 17 8.27 -16.59 -18.40
C SER A 17 8.93 -15.22 -18.40
N GLY A 18 10.20 -15.13 -17.99
CA GLY A 18 10.94 -13.87 -18.02
C GLY A 18 11.10 -13.31 -19.44
N TYR A 19 11.21 -14.19 -20.44
CA TYR A 19 11.27 -13.79 -21.86
C TYR A 19 9.94 -13.19 -22.33
N LEU A 20 8.81 -13.74 -21.86
CA LEU A 20 7.47 -13.23 -22.17
C LEU A 20 7.21 -11.86 -21.52
N ASP A 21 7.73 -11.63 -20.32
CA ASP A 21 7.56 -10.40 -19.56
C ASP A 21 8.62 -9.32 -19.85
N GLU A 22 9.55 -9.58 -20.79
CA GLU A 22 10.69 -8.70 -21.15
C GLU A 22 11.67 -8.40 -19.99
N GLU A 23 11.68 -9.23 -18.95
CA GLU A 23 12.51 -9.06 -17.74
C GLU A 23 13.90 -9.72 -17.83
N LEU A 24 14.19 -10.44 -18.93
CA LEU A 24 15.49 -11.08 -19.13
C LEU A 24 16.58 -10.10 -19.54
N THR A 25 17.81 -10.40 -19.13
CA THR A 25 18.99 -9.71 -19.67
C THR A 25 19.16 -9.98 -21.17
N GLN A 26 19.93 -9.12 -21.85
CA GLN A 26 20.21 -9.31 -23.28
C GLN A 26 20.85 -10.68 -23.58
N GLN A 27 21.71 -11.17 -22.68
CA GLN A 27 22.37 -12.46 -22.81
C GLN A 27 21.38 -13.62 -22.69
N GLU A 28 20.49 -13.59 -21.68
CA GLU A 28 19.49 -14.64 -21.46
C GLU A 28 18.44 -14.67 -22.57
N SER A 29 17.98 -13.51 -23.04
CA SER A 29 17.03 -13.44 -24.17
C SER A 29 17.62 -14.00 -25.47
N GLN A 30 18.93 -13.82 -25.71
CA GLN A 30 19.61 -14.44 -26.85
C GLN A 30 19.69 -15.97 -26.71
N GLN A 31 19.98 -16.48 -25.51
CA GLN A 31 19.98 -17.92 -25.23
C GLN A 31 18.60 -18.55 -25.47
N VAL A 32 17.54 -17.90 -25.01
CA VAL A 32 16.15 -18.32 -25.26
C VAL A 32 15.83 -18.34 -26.75
N ARG A 33 16.18 -17.30 -27.51
CA ARG A 33 15.96 -17.25 -28.96
C ARG A 33 16.66 -18.39 -29.72
N ILE A 34 17.92 -18.68 -29.38
CA ILE A 34 18.68 -19.76 -30.03
C ILE A 34 18.06 -21.13 -29.72
N HIS A 35 17.61 -21.35 -28.47
CA HIS A 35 16.97 -22.59 -28.07
C HIS A 35 15.58 -22.76 -28.72
N LEU A 36 14.79 -21.69 -28.78
CA LEU A 36 13.49 -21.69 -29.45
C LEU A 36 13.63 -22.02 -30.94
N ALA A 37 14.72 -21.63 -31.62
CA ALA A 37 14.93 -21.97 -33.03
C ALA A 37 15.09 -23.49 -33.29
N SER A 38 15.39 -24.28 -32.26
CA SER A 38 15.77 -25.68 -32.40
C SER A 38 14.95 -26.66 -31.54
N CYS A 39 14.14 -26.15 -30.62
CA CYS A 39 13.37 -26.98 -29.68
C CYS A 39 11.85 -26.79 -29.81
N LEU A 40 11.16 -27.81 -30.34
CA LEU A 40 9.70 -27.82 -30.48
C LEU A 40 8.95 -27.84 -29.13
N SER A 41 9.50 -28.47 -28.08
CA SER A 41 8.83 -28.53 -26.78
C SER A 41 8.78 -27.16 -26.09
N CYS A 42 9.87 -26.40 -26.15
CA CYS A 42 9.91 -25.06 -25.56
C CYS A 42 9.10 -24.03 -26.34
N GLN A 43 9.00 -24.18 -27.67
CA GLN A 43 8.06 -23.38 -28.48
C GLN A 43 6.62 -23.59 -28.04
N LYS A 44 6.22 -24.86 -27.81
CA LYS A 44 4.88 -25.19 -27.34
C LYS A 44 4.58 -24.58 -25.96
N GLN A 45 5.52 -24.72 -25.01
CA GLN A 45 5.38 -24.13 -23.67
C GLN A 45 5.18 -22.60 -23.72
N LEU A 46 5.95 -21.90 -24.56
CA LEU A 46 5.78 -20.45 -24.75
C LEU A 46 4.42 -20.09 -25.36
N ALA A 47 3.93 -20.90 -26.31
CA ALA A 47 2.60 -20.72 -26.90
C ALA A 47 1.48 -20.93 -25.86
N ASP A 48 1.62 -21.92 -24.97
CA ASP A 48 0.65 -22.17 -23.90
C ASP A 48 0.62 -21.01 -22.89
N LEU A 49 1.80 -20.48 -22.50
CA LEU A 49 1.90 -19.31 -21.60
C LEU A 49 1.32 -18.04 -22.23
N THR A 50 1.59 -17.77 -23.50
CA THR A 50 1.03 -16.61 -24.22
C THR A 50 -0.48 -16.71 -24.37
N ALA A 51 -1.03 -17.92 -24.58
CA ALA A 51 -2.47 -18.15 -24.63
C ALA A 51 -3.16 -17.84 -23.30
N ILE A 52 -2.57 -18.27 -22.17
CA ILE A 52 -3.08 -17.98 -20.82
C ILE A 52 -3.04 -16.47 -20.54
N GLN A 53 -1.92 -15.81 -20.85
CA GLN A 53 -1.78 -14.36 -20.67
C GLN A 53 -2.80 -13.58 -21.52
N GLY A 54 -3.04 -14.02 -22.77
CA GLY A 54 -4.04 -13.43 -23.66
C GLY A 54 -5.47 -13.59 -23.13
N ALA A 55 -5.84 -14.78 -22.64
CA ALA A 55 -7.14 -15.03 -22.03
C ALA A 55 -7.35 -14.16 -20.79
N LEU A 56 -6.34 -14.12 -19.91
CA LEU A 56 -6.35 -13.29 -18.70
C LEU A 56 -6.52 -11.80 -19.04
N ARG A 57 -5.79 -11.30 -20.05
CA ARG A 57 -5.87 -9.91 -20.52
C ARG A 57 -7.22 -9.57 -21.16
N SER A 58 -7.91 -10.55 -21.73
CA SER A 58 -9.23 -10.38 -22.34
C SER A 58 -10.38 -10.38 -21.32
N GLU A 59 -10.23 -11.11 -20.21
CA GLU A 59 -11.26 -11.21 -19.17
C GLU A 59 -11.09 -10.19 -18.05
N LEU A 60 -9.85 -9.81 -17.71
CA LEU A 60 -9.63 -8.72 -16.77
C LEU A 60 -9.96 -7.39 -17.44
N PRO A 61 -10.75 -6.53 -16.78
CA PRO A 61 -10.80 -5.13 -17.15
C PRO A 61 -9.35 -4.64 -17.12
N GLN A 62 -8.83 -4.14 -18.24
CA GLN A 62 -7.46 -3.63 -18.27
C GLN A 62 -7.35 -2.54 -17.21
N ILE A 63 -6.73 -2.88 -16.06
CA ILE A 63 -6.37 -1.95 -14.99
C ILE A 63 -5.15 -1.16 -15.47
N THR A 64 -5.25 -0.62 -16.67
CA THR A 64 -4.24 0.17 -17.37
C THR A 64 -4.65 1.64 -17.40
N ASP A 65 -5.93 1.93 -17.14
CA ASP A 65 -6.40 3.27 -16.82
C ASP A 65 -5.93 3.61 -15.39
N LYS A 66 -4.73 4.18 -15.29
CA LYS A 66 -4.27 4.85 -14.08
C LYS A 66 -5.35 5.83 -13.58
N GLU A 67 -6.18 6.39 -14.47
CA GLU A 67 -7.35 7.20 -14.13
C GLU A 67 -8.42 6.45 -13.32
N ARG A 68 -8.72 5.18 -13.62
CA ARG A 68 -9.71 4.38 -12.85
C ARG A 68 -9.17 3.95 -11.49
N VAL A 69 -7.89 3.60 -11.41
CA VAL A 69 -7.22 3.31 -10.14
C VAL A 69 -7.22 4.56 -9.26
N MET A 70 -6.91 5.71 -9.85
CA MET A 70 -7.00 7.00 -9.15
C MET A 70 -8.44 7.35 -8.78
N ALA A 71 -9.46 7.01 -9.59
CA ALA A 71 -10.86 7.25 -9.26
C ALA A 71 -11.33 6.48 -8.02
N ILE A 72 -10.91 5.21 -7.88
CA ILE A 72 -11.23 4.38 -6.70
C ILE A 72 -10.50 4.90 -5.45
N VAL A 73 -9.27 5.40 -5.59
CA VAL A 73 -8.52 6.02 -4.48
C VAL A 73 -9.06 7.41 -4.13
N ASN A 74 -9.65 8.12 -5.08
CA ASN A 74 -10.12 9.51 -4.96
C ASN A 74 -11.62 9.63 -4.69
N ASP A 75 -12.27 8.54 -4.28
CA ASP A 75 -13.59 8.58 -3.67
C ASP A 75 -13.49 9.38 -2.34
N LYS A 76 -13.79 10.66 -2.50
CA LYS A 76 -13.79 11.71 -1.48
C LYS A 76 -14.78 11.57 -0.31
N PRO A 77 -15.84 10.72 -0.28
CA PRO A 77 -16.72 10.71 0.89
C PRO A 77 -16.06 10.14 2.16
N SER A 78 -14.96 9.39 2.06
CA SER A 78 -14.31 8.80 3.25
C SER A 78 -13.53 9.81 4.12
N LEU A 79 -13.16 10.97 3.56
CA LEU A 79 -12.38 11.99 4.28
C LEU A 79 -13.24 12.86 5.20
N TRP A 80 -14.52 13.07 4.85
CA TRP A 80 -15.44 13.81 5.72
C TRP A 80 -15.75 13.02 6.99
N MET A 81 -16.01 11.72 6.86
CA MET A 81 -16.28 10.85 8.02
C MET A 81 -15.11 10.84 9.01
N GLN A 82 -13.87 10.81 8.51
CA GLN A 82 -12.68 10.86 9.35
C GLN A 82 -12.51 12.20 10.08
N ARG A 83 -12.84 13.33 9.44
CA ARG A 83 -12.78 14.65 10.09
C ARG A 83 -13.86 14.84 11.15
N PHE A 84 -15.09 14.39 10.88
CA PHE A 84 -16.17 14.45 11.86
C PHE A 84 -15.91 13.51 13.05
N GLY A 85 -15.40 12.30 12.79
CA GLY A 85 -15.02 11.35 13.85
C GLY A 85 -13.93 11.92 14.76
N TRP A 86 -12.92 12.58 14.21
CA TRP A 86 -11.87 13.22 15.00
C TRP A 86 -12.37 14.41 15.82
N LEU A 87 -13.23 15.26 15.25
CA LEU A 87 -13.81 16.39 15.99
C LEU A 87 -14.64 15.90 17.18
N LEU A 88 -15.46 14.87 16.99
CA LEU A 88 -16.30 14.30 18.05
C LEU A 88 -15.46 13.62 19.15
N LEU A 89 -14.36 12.95 18.78
CA LEU A 89 -13.41 12.37 19.73
C LEU A 89 -12.70 13.45 20.56
N VAL A 90 -12.19 14.51 19.93
CA VAL A 90 -11.53 15.60 20.66
C VAL A 90 -12.51 16.35 21.55
N LEU A 91 -13.72 16.61 21.05
CA LEU A 91 -14.79 17.27 21.80
C LEU A 91 -15.24 16.47 23.02
N THR A 92 -15.12 15.14 23.02
CA THR A 92 -15.50 14.29 24.15
C THR A 92 -14.34 14.04 25.12
N ILE A 93 -13.15 13.72 24.59
CA ILE A 93 -11.97 13.39 25.43
C ILE A 93 -11.49 14.60 26.23
N LEU A 94 -11.43 15.80 25.64
CA LEU A 94 -10.93 17.00 26.33
C LEU A 94 -11.72 17.33 27.60
N PRO A 95 -13.06 17.55 27.54
CA PRO A 95 -13.82 17.89 28.73
C PRO A 95 -13.94 16.72 29.72
N LEU A 96 -13.98 15.47 29.25
CA LEU A 96 -14.04 14.30 30.14
C LEU A 96 -12.73 14.14 30.92
N SER A 97 -11.58 14.35 30.26
CA SER A 97 -10.27 14.39 30.91
C SER A 97 -10.17 15.57 31.89
N ALA A 98 -10.60 16.77 31.49
CA ALA A 98 -10.60 17.95 32.35
C ALA A 98 -11.47 17.76 33.60
N TYR A 99 -12.65 17.15 33.43
CA TYR A 99 -13.55 16.82 34.54
C TYR A 99 -12.94 15.79 35.48
N GLY A 100 -12.30 14.74 34.95
CA GLY A 100 -11.59 13.74 35.77
C GLY A 100 -10.46 14.38 36.60
N VAL A 101 -9.66 15.26 36.00
CA VAL A 101 -8.61 16.01 36.70
C VAL A 101 -9.20 16.95 37.75
N TYR A 102 -10.31 17.61 37.44
CA TYR A 102 -11.01 18.52 38.36
C TYR A 102 -11.51 17.79 39.62
N VAL A 103 -12.19 16.65 39.46
CA VAL A 103 -12.66 15.83 40.59
C VAL A 103 -11.49 15.29 41.40
N PHE A 104 -10.43 14.85 40.72
CA PHE A 104 -9.21 14.36 41.39
C PHE A 104 -8.47 15.44 42.18
N TRP A 105 -8.60 16.70 41.78
CA TRP A 105 -8.02 17.83 42.50
C TRP A 105 -8.78 18.20 43.77
N LEU A 106 -10.12 18.08 43.75
CA LEU A 106 -10.99 18.34 44.90
C LEU A 106 -10.87 17.29 46.00
N ASP A 107 -10.41 16.08 45.67
CA ASP A 107 -10.19 15.04 46.65
C ASP A 107 -8.91 15.29 47.48
N THR A 108 -9.08 15.47 48.78
CA THR A 108 -8.00 15.74 49.75
C THR A 108 -7.32 14.46 50.25
N GLY A 109 -7.82 13.27 49.89
CA GLY A 109 -7.24 11.98 50.29
C GLY A 109 -5.97 11.57 49.54
N VAL A 110 -5.59 12.28 48.48
CA VAL A 110 -4.48 11.87 47.60
C VAL A 110 -3.23 12.74 47.82
N PRO A 111 -2.04 12.14 48.04
CA PRO A 111 -0.80 12.89 48.19
C PRO A 111 -0.45 13.71 46.95
N VAL A 112 0.11 14.90 47.16
CA VAL A 112 0.34 15.93 46.11
C VAL A 112 1.26 15.43 44.99
N TRP A 113 2.24 14.58 45.27
CA TRP A 113 3.15 14.05 44.24
C TRP A 113 2.42 13.17 43.21
N VAL A 114 1.42 12.40 43.64
CA VAL A 114 0.59 11.58 42.73
C VAL A 114 -0.22 12.49 41.80
N LYS A 115 -0.71 13.63 42.29
CA LYS A 115 -1.42 14.62 41.46
C LYS A 115 -0.56 15.14 40.31
N TRP A 116 0.72 15.40 40.56
CA TRP A 116 1.66 15.83 39.51
C TRP A 116 1.97 14.72 38.51
N VAL A 117 2.22 13.49 38.97
CA VAL A 117 2.50 12.35 38.08
C VAL A 117 1.31 12.05 37.17
N VAL A 118 0.10 11.99 37.74
CA VAL A 118 -1.13 11.70 37.00
C VAL A 118 -1.46 12.83 36.02
N SER A 119 -1.30 14.10 36.43
CA SER A 119 -1.50 15.25 35.55
C SER A 119 -0.51 15.26 34.38
N GLY A 120 0.77 15.00 34.65
CA GLY A 120 1.80 14.91 33.61
C GLY A 120 1.53 13.80 32.59
N PHE A 121 1.07 12.64 33.04
CA PHE A 121 0.67 11.54 32.17
C PHE A 121 -0.51 11.92 31.26
N TRP A 122 -1.57 12.51 31.83
CA TRP A 122 -2.73 12.98 31.07
C TRP A 122 -2.38 14.07 30.07
N LEU A 123 -1.55 15.03 30.47
CA LEU A 123 -1.11 16.12 29.60
C LEU A 123 -0.26 15.58 28.45
N GLY A 124 0.60 14.59 28.71
CA GLY A 124 1.36 13.88 27.68
C GLY A 124 0.46 13.19 26.64
N LEU A 125 -0.59 12.50 27.10
CA LEU A 125 -1.58 11.89 26.19
C LEU A 125 -2.31 12.93 25.34
N ILE A 126 -2.75 14.04 25.96
CA ILE A 126 -3.42 15.14 25.24
C ILE A 126 -2.49 15.75 24.19
N VAL A 127 -1.22 16.01 24.53
CA VAL A 127 -0.24 16.59 23.60
C VAL A 127 0.04 15.64 22.43
N LEU A 128 0.21 14.34 22.69
CA LEU A 128 0.42 13.35 21.64
C LEU A 128 -0.80 13.28 20.71
N PHE A 129 -2.01 13.28 21.29
CA PHE A 129 -3.25 13.25 20.54
C PHE A 129 -3.43 14.51 19.67
N LEU A 130 -3.14 15.70 20.22
CA LEU A 130 -3.18 16.97 19.47
C LEU A 130 -2.09 17.04 18.37
N SER A 131 -0.92 16.44 18.60
CA SER A 131 0.14 16.36 17.60
C SER A 131 -0.31 15.54 16.38
N VAL A 132 -0.87 14.35 16.61
CA VAL A 132 -1.42 13.50 15.55
C VAL A 132 -2.60 14.17 14.86
N ALA A 133 -3.49 14.83 15.61
CA ALA A 133 -4.60 15.60 15.06
C ALA A 133 -4.12 16.70 14.12
N ARG A 134 -3.10 17.46 14.53
CA ARG A 134 -2.50 18.54 13.74
C ARG A 134 -1.85 17.99 12.47
N GLN A 135 -1.08 16.92 12.58
CA GLN A 135 -0.45 16.26 11.42
C GLN A 135 -1.50 15.81 10.40
N ARG A 136 -2.58 15.17 10.86
CA ARG A 136 -3.66 14.73 9.98
C ARG A 136 -4.44 15.90 9.36
N PHE A 137 -4.66 16.98 10.11
CA PHE A 137 -5.33 18.16 9.58
C PHE A 137 -4.51 18.89 8.50
N ILE A 138 -3.19 19.02 8.71
CA ILE A 138 -2.26 19.61 7.74
C ILE A 138 -2.15 18.72 6.50
N ALA A 139 -1.95 17.41 6.65
CA ALA A 139 -1.89 16.48 5.52
C ALA A 139 -3.14 16.55 4.64
N ALA A 140 -4.32 16.70 5.26
CA ALA A 140 -5.58 16.86 4.52
C ALA A 140 -5.78 18.26 3.89
N LYS A 141 -4.96 19.27 4.24
CA LYS A 141 -4.93 20.58 3.54
C LYS A 141 -3.84 20.65 2.47
N THR A 142 -2.76 19.88 2.62
CA THR A 142 -1.57 19.92 1.74
C THR A 142 -1.57 18.80 0.70
N ASP A 143 -2.73 18.39 0.21
CA ASP A 143 -2.78 17.47 -0.93
C ASP A 143 -2.52 18.25 -2.23
N ARG A 144 -1.23 18.31 -2.57
CA ARG A 144 -0.65 19.03 -3.71
C ARG A 144 -0.82 18.28 -5.03
N TYR A 145 -1.41 17.09 -5.05
CA TYR A 145 -1.58 16.29 -6.27
C TYR A 145 -2.89 16.59 -7.04
N LYS A 146 -3.74 17.49 -6.53
CA LYS A 146 -4.97 17.92 -7.21
C LYS A 146 -4.75 18.82 -8.44
N ARG A 147 -3.51 19.11 -8.84
CA ARG A 147 -3.18 20.09 -9.88
C ARG A 147 -2.21 19.62 -10.96
N VAL A 148 -2.18 18.32 -11.25
CA VAL A 148 -1.48 17.84 -12.44
C VAL A 148 -2.49 17.14 -13.33
N GLN A 149 -3.02 17.89 -14.30
CA GLN A 149 -3.66 17.31 -15.49
C GLN A 149 -2.52 16.75 -16.34
N LEU A 150 -2.55 15.45 -16.61
CA LEU A 150 -1.75 14.80 -17.65
C LEU A 150 -2.61 14.72 -18.91
#